data_AF-F0YH39-F1
#
_entry.id   AF-F0YH39-F1
#
_cell.length_a   1.000
_cell.length_b   1.000
_cell.length_c   1.000
_cell.angle_alpha   90.00
_cell.angle_beta   90.00
_cell.angle_gamma   90.00
#
_symmetry.space_group_name_H-M   'P 1'
#
loop_
_entity.id
_entity.type
_entity.pdbx_description
1 polymer ?
#
loop_
_entity_poly.entity_id
_entity_poly.type
_entity_poly.pdbx_seq_one_letter_code
_entity_poly.pdbx_strand_id
1 'polypeptide(L)'
;MVVHHVVSVAVWPVAALTGVAGPFLLHFLATELSSPLLQGRWYAQAFRGRGSPADAAASAAFAAAFVAVRTSNVHVVAHCFARARPFDGALHGAVPAWIRLLGTATLGLPSVLNAVWTAQIALLGKKMLLGKKKAKV
;
A
#
# COMPACT_ATOMS: atom_id res chain seq x y z
N MET A 1 9.00 8.31 -6.85
CA MET A 1 8.90 6.92 -6.34
C MET A 1 10.19 6.45 -5.67
N VAL A 2 11.39 6.60 -6.22
CA VAL A 2 12.61 6.07 -5.54
C VAL A 2 12.97 6.80 -4.24
N VAL A 3 12.87 8.13 -4.20
CA VAL A 3 13.32 8.93 -3.04
C VAL A 3 12.58 8.60 -1.74
N HIS A 4 11.24 8.51 -1.76
CA HIS A 4 10.50 8.15 -0.55
C HIS A 4 10.82 6.73 -0.07
N HIS A 5 11.10 5.77 -0.96
CA HIS A 5 11.53 4.43 -0.56
C HIS A 5 12.90 4.46 0.12
N VAL A 6 13.87 5.21 -0.43
CA VAL A 6 15.21 5.35 0.17
C VAL A 6 15.12 6.00 1.55
N VAL A 7 14.35 7.09 1.67
CA VAL A 7 14.13 7.77 2.96
C VAL A 7 13.40 6.85 3.95
N SER A 8 12.36 6.12 3.50
CA SER A 8 11.65 5.14 4.31
C SER A 8 12.58 4.03 4.79
N VAL A 9 13.41 3.44 3.93
CA VAL A 9 14.35 2.38 4.32
C VAL A 9 15.37 2.86 5.35
N ALA A 10 15.82 4.12 5.26
CA ALA A 10 16.76 4.68 6.22
C ALA A 10 16.11 5.05 7.57
N VAL A 11 14.90 5.62 7.54
CA VAL A 11 14.27 6.23 8.72
C VAL A 11 13.32 5.27 9.46
N TRP A 12 12.65 4.37 8.74
CA TRP A 12 11.63 3.49 9.33
C TRP A 12 12.17 2.46 10.32
N PRO A 13 13.37 1.86 10.16
CA PRO A 13 13.92 0.97 11.18
C PRO A 13 14.10 1.68 12.52
N VAL A 14 14.66 2.90 12.50
CA VAL A 14 14.86 3.71 13.71
C VAL A 14 13.50 4.10 14.30
N ALA A 15 12.57 4.60 13.48
CA ALA A 15 11.24 4.99 13.94
C ALA A 15 10.41 3.81 14.49
N ALA A 16 10.64 2.59 13.99
CA ALA A 16 10.00 1.38 14.52
C ALA A 16 10.57 1.01 15.89
N LEU A 17 11.90 0.99 16.02
CA LEU A 17 12.61 0.65 17.26
C LEU A 17 12.35 1.66 18.39
N THR A 18 12.10 2.93 18.05
CA THR A 18 11.78 3.98 19.02
C THR A 18 10.27 4.13 19.29
N GLY A 19 9.42 3.26 18.72
CA GLY A 19 7.97 3.30 18.91
C GLY A 19 7.25 4.48 18.26
N VAL A 20 7.97 5.36 17.56
CA VAL A 20 7.42 6.52 16.82
C VAL A 20 6.50 6.06 15.68
N ALA A 21 6.80 4.89 15.09
CA ALA A 21 6.07 4.34 13.94
C ALA A 21 5.84 2.82 14.01
N GLY A 22 6.23 2.15 15.11
CA GLY A 22 6.30 0.68 15.21
C GLY A 22 5.02 -0.06 14.82
N PRO A 23 3.87 0.22 15.47
CA PRO A 23 2.60 -0.46 15.15
C PRO A 23 2.13 -0.23 13.71
N PHE A 24 2.40 0.94 13.15
CA PHE A 24 2.08 1.27 11.76
C PHE A 24 2.93 0.46 10.77
N LEU A 25 4.24 0.40 10.99
CA LEU A 25 5.17 -0.26 10.07
C LEU A 25 4.97 -1.78 10.03
N LEU A 26 4.70 -2.39 11.19
CA LEU A 26 4.35 -3.80 11.29
C LEU A 26 3.05 -4.12 10.54
N HIS A 27 2.03 -3.27 10.70
CA HIS A 27 0.79 -3.41 9.97
C HIS A 27 1.00 -3.22 8.47
N PHE A 28 1.73 -2.18 8.05
CA PHE A 28 2.02 -1.91 6.64
C PHE A 28 2.71 -3.10 5.95
N LEU A 29 3.73 -3.69 6.58
CA LEU A 29 4.41 -4.91 6.09
C LEU A 29 3.44 -6.08 5.93
N ALA A 30 2.53 -6.30 6.88
CA ALA A 30 1.52 -7.36 6.77
C ALA A 30 0.56 -7.13 5.59
N THR A 31 0.28 -5.88 5.24
CA THR A 31 -0.60 -5.51 4.11
C THR A 31 0.08 -5.55 2.74
N GLU A 32 1.39 -5.80 2.66
CA GLU A 32 2.10 -5.98 1.39
C GLU A 32 1.78 -7.33 0.70
N LEU A 33 0.91 -8.15 1.30
CA LEU A 33 0.50 -9.48 0.81
C LEU A 33 -0.12 -9.47 -0.61
N SER A 34 -0.60 -8.34 -1.11
CA SER A 34 -1.10 -8.22 -2.49
C SER A 34 0.01 -8.12 -3.55
N SER A 35 1.24 -7.76 -3.17
CA SER A 35 2.36 -7.51 -4.10
C SER A 35 2.79 -8.76 -4.90
N PRO A 36 2.87 -9.97 -4.31
CA PRO A 36 3.17 -11.19 -5.07
C PRO A 36 2.16 -11.50 -6.18
N LEU A 37 0.88 -11.12 -6.01
CA LEU A 37 -0.15 -11.35 -7.04
C LEU A 37 0.08 -10.50 -8.30
N LEU A 38 0.82 -9.39 -8.18
CA LEU A 38 1.25 -8.60 -9.33
C LEU A 38 2.21 -9.39 -10.23
N GLN A 39 3.09 -10.21 -9.63
CA GLN A 39 4.00 -11.10 -10.36
C GLN A 39 3.23 -12.23 -11.05
N GLY A 40 2.23 -12.81 -10.37
CA GLY A 40 1.35 -13.81 -10.97
C GLY A 40 0.58 -13.26 -12.18
N ARG A 41 0.11 -12.02 -12.10
CA ARG A 41 -0.51 -11.32 -13.24
C ARG A 41 0.49 -11.09 -14.38
N TRP A 42 1.69 -10.63 -14.08
CA TRP A 42 2.73 -10.43 -15.09
C TRP A 42 3.07 -11.73 -15.82
N TYR A 43 3.23 -12.82 -15.08
CA TYR A 43 3.43 -14.16 -15.62
C TYR A 43 2.25 -14.57 -16.54
N ALA A 44 1.01 -14.41 -16.09
CA ALA A 44 -0.16 -14.72 -16.90
C ALA A 44 -0.17 -13.92 -18.22
N GLN A 45 0.18 -12.64 -18.19
CA GLN A 45 0.25 -11.81 -19.39
C GLN A 45 1.38 -12.22 -20.34
N ALA A 46 2.55 -12.54 -19.81
CA ALA A 46 3.72 -12.92 -20.58
C ALA A 46 3.54 -14.28 -21.27
N PHE A 47 2.97 -15.26 -20.57
CA PHE A 47 2.90 -16.64 -21.05
C PHE A 47 1.54 -17.07 -21.59
N ARG A 48 0.44 -16.40 -21.19
CA ARG A 48 -0.93 -16.74 -21.62
C ARG A 48 -1.61 -15.62 -22.42
N GLY A 49 -0.95 -14.47 -22.55
CA GLY A 49 -1.46 -13.30 -23.26
C GLY A 49 -2.38 -12.43 -22.41
N ARG A 50 -2.39 -11.13 -22.73
CA ARG A 50 -3.27 -10.14 -22.09
C ARG A 50 -4.74 -10.44 -22.40
N GLY A 51 -5.60 -10.37 -21.38
CA GLY A 51 -7.03 -10.66 -21.48
C GLY A 51 -7.38 -12.15 -21.51
N SER A 52 -6.40 -13.04 -21.34
CA SER A 52 -6.66 -14.46 -21.13
C SER A 52 -7.43 -14.72 -19.83
N PRO A 53 -8.12 -15.87 -19.67
CA PRO A 53 -8.75 -16.23 -18.41
C PRO A 53 -7.78 -16.21 -17.21
N ALA A 54 -6.53 -16.59 -17.44
CA ALA A 54 -5.47 -16.54 -16.42
C ALA A 54 -5.12 -15.10 -16.01
N ASP A 55 -4.98 -14.16 -16.97
CA ASP A 55 -4.75 -12.74 -16.67
C ASP A 55 -5.95 -12.11 -15.94
N ALA A 56 -7.18 -12.47 -16.33
CA ALA A 56 -8.39 -12.02 -15.68
C ALA A 56 -8.49 -12.52 -14.22
N ALA A 57 -8.24 -13.81 -13.99
CA ALA A 57 -8.24 -14.40 -12.66
C ALA A 57 -7.16 -13.79 -11.75
N ALA A 58 -5.93 -13.64 -12.27
CA ALA A 58 -4.83 -13.02 -11.53
C ALA A 58 -5.11 -11.54 -11.22
N SER A 59 -5.70 -10.81 -12.17
CA SER A 59 -6.10 -9.40 -11.98
C SER A 59 -7.22 -9.25 -10.92
N ALA A 60 -8.21 -10.15 -10.94
CA ALA A 60 -9.28 -10.18 -9.95
C ALA A 60 -8.75 -10.53 -8.55
N ALA A 61 -7.89 -11.55 -8.44
CA ALA A 61 -7.24 -11.93 -7.19
C ALA A 61 -6.41 -10.78 -6.61
N PHE A 62 -5.60 -10.11 -7.45
CA PHE A 62 -4.84 -8.93 -7.05
C PHE A 62 -5.76 -7.82 -6.54
N ALA A 63 -6.82 -7.47 -7.29
CA ALA A 63 -7.75 -6.42 -6.91
C ALA A 63 -8.45 -6.73 -5.57
N ALA A 64 -8.93 -7.96 -5.40
CA ALA A 64 -9.57 -8.42 -4.16
C ALA A 64 -8.61 -8.35 -2.97
N ALA A 65 -7.40 -8.90 -3.11
CA ALA A 65 -6.38 -8.82 -2.07
C ALA A 65 -6.02 -7.37 -1.75
N PHE A 66 -5.80 -6.52 -2.76
CA PHE A 66 -5.48 -5.12 -2.57
C PHE A 66 -6.55 -4.38 -1.76
N VAL A 67 -7.83 -4.57 -2.08
CA VAL A 67 -8.92 -3.96 -1.32
C VAL A 67 -8.96 -4.51 0.10
N ALA A 68 -8.91 -5.84 0.25
CA ALA A 68 -9.06 -6.53 1.52
C ALA A 68 -7.93 -6.25 2.52
N VAL A 69 -6.69 -6.07 2.06
CA VAL A 69 -5.54 -5.88 2.96
C VAL A 69 -5.02 -4.44 2.97
N ARG A 70 -5.17 -3.65 1.89
CA ARG A 70 -4.60 -2.29 1.84
C ARG A 70 -5.61 -1.17 1.97
N THR A 71 -6.83 -1.36 1.49
CA THR A 71 -7.85 -0.30 1.46
C THR A 71 -8.70 -0.31 2.72
N SER A 72 -9.21 -1.49 3.08
CA SER A 72 -10.08 -1.69 4.25
C SER A 72 -9.42 -1.26 5.56
N ASN A 73 -8.10 -1.38 5.67
CA ASN A 73 -7.35 -1.23 6.92
C ASN A 73 -6.91 0.21 7.24
N VAL A 74 -7.36 1.21 6.49
CA VAL A 74 -7.02 2.62 6.74
C VAL A 74 -7.36 3.08 8.18
N HIS A 75 -8.41 2.52 8.77
CA HIS A 75 -8.81 2.77 10.14
C HIS A 75 -7.80 2.24 11.18
N VAL A 76 -7.19 1.07 10.91
CA VAL A 76 -6.14 0.49 11.76
C VAL A 76 -4.91 1.39 11.76
N VAL A 77 -4.51 1.85 10.56
CA VAL A 77 -3.41 2.81 10.38
C VAL A 77 -3.65 4.09 11.19
N ALA A 78 -4.85 4.67 11.09
CA ALA A 78 -5.20 5.87 11.84
C ALA A 78 -5.17 5.64 13.37
N HIS A 79 -5.64 4.48 13.84
CA HIS A 79 -5.57 4.11 15.25
C HIS A 79 -4.13 3.95 15.74
N CYS A 80 -3.29 3.24 14.98
CA CYS A 80 -1.87 3.06 15.30
C CYS A 80 -1.14 4.41 15.39
N PHE A 81 -1.45 5.33 14.48
CA PHE A 81 -0.89 6.69 14.49
C PHE A 81 -1.29 7.46 15.76
N ALA A 82 -2.57 7.45 16.11
CA ALA A 82 -3.08 8.12 17.30
C ALA A 82 -2.44 7.56 18.59
N ARG A 83 -2.21 6.25 18.64
CA ARG A 83 -1.53 5.58 19.76
C ARG A 83 -0.03 5.89 19.85
N ALA A 84 0.65 6.00 18.72
CA ALA A 84 2.10 6.21 18.67
C ALA A 84 2.55 7.58 19.18
N ARG A 85 1.65 8.59 19.18
CA ARG A 85 1.90 9.97 19.67
C ARG A 85 3.28 10.50 19.23
N PRO A 86 3.59 10.51 17.92
CA PRO A 86 4.96 10.65 17.43
C PRO A 86 5.64 11.99 17.75
N PHE A 87 4.85 13.03 18.04
CA PHE A 87 5.35 14.37 18.39
C PHE A 87 5.37 14.64 19.89
N ASP A 88 5.04 13.65 20.71
CA ASP A 88 5.06 13.81 22.15
C ASP A 88 6.49 13.91 22.69
N GLY A 89 6.81 15.06 23.28
CA GLY A 89 8.14 15.34 23.82
C GLY A 89 8.48 14.50 25.06
N ALA A 90 7.47 14.05 25.82
CA ALA A 90 7.69 13.22 27.00
C ALA A 90 7.99 11.77 26.62
N LEU A 91 7.37 11.26 25.54
CA LEU A 91 7.61 9.90 25.04
C LEU A 91 8.87 9.79 24.17
N HIS A 92 9.11 10.79 23.32
CA HIS A 92 10.11 10.71 22.25
C HIS A 92 11.17 11.80 22.33
N GLY A 93 11.37 12.40 23.50
CA GLY A 93 12.31 13.51 23.70
C GLY A 93 13.77 13.20 23.36
N ALA A 94 14.17 11.92 23.47
CA ALA A 94 15.50 11.44 23.08
C ALA A 94 15.67 11.24 21.57
N VAL A 95 14.58 11.27 20.79
CA VAL A 95 14.61 11.06 19.33
C VAL A 95 14.77 12.40 18.61
N PRO A 96 15.78 12.56 17.73
CA PRO A 96 15.94 13.78 16.94
C PRO A 96 14.65 14.20 16.24
N ALA A 97 14.34 15.50 16.30
CA ALA A 97 13.09 16.05 15.75
C ALA A 97 12.90 15.72 14.26
N TRP A 98 13.99 15.69 13.48
CA TRP A 98 13.94 15.34 12.07
C TRP A 98 13.55 13.87 11.83
N ILE A 99 13.95 12.94 12.70
CA ILE A 99 13.54 11.52 12.63
C ILE A 99 12.05 11.40 12.92
N ARG A 100 11.57 12.11 13.95
CA ARG A 100 10.13 12.14 14.29
C ARG A 100 9.31 12.72 13.15
N LEU A 101 9.78 13.80 12.54
CA LEU A 101 9.12 14.45 11.41
C LEU A 101 9.11 13.56 10.16
N LEU A 102 10.27 13.07 9.72
CA LEU A 102 10.38 12.24 8.52
C LEU A 102 9.68 10.89 8.70
N GLY A 103 9.86 10.26 9.86
CA GLY A 103 9.16 9.04 10.24
C GLY A 103 7.66 9.23 10.07
N THR A 104 7.09 10.25 10.72
CA THR A 104 5.65 10.58 10.67
C THR A 104 5.16 10.97 9.27
N ALA A 105 5.85 11.89 8.59
CA ALA A 105 5.44 12.39 7.29
C ALA A 105 5.39 11.29 6.24
N THR A 106 6.28 10.30 6.35
CA THR A 106 6.31 9.14 5.44
C THR A 106 5.31 8.05 5.81
N LEU A 107 4.70 8.03 7.01
CA LEU A 107 3.63 7.08 7.37
C LEU A 107 2.32 7.35 6.61
N GLY A 108 2.02 8.61 6.31
CA GLY A 108 0.80 8.95 5.58
C GLY A 108 0.85 8.54 4.10
N LEU A 109 2.06 8.48 3.53
CA LEU A 109 2.26 8.27 2.10
C LEU A 109 1.68 6.94 1.59
N PRO A 110 1.91 5.78 2.23
CA PRO A 110 1.30 4.52 1.79
C PRO A 110 -0.23 4.54 1.78
N SER A 111 -0.87 5.17 2.78
CA SER A 111 -2.33 5.25 2.85
C SER A 111 -2.92 6.08 1.71
N VAL A 112 -2.31 7.24 1.42
CA VAL A 112 -2.71 8.10 0.30
C VAL A 112 -2.51 7.36 -1.02
N LEU A 113 -1.35 6.70 -1.19
CA LEU A 113 -1.05 5.94 -2.39
C LEU A 113 -2.02 4.77 -2.58
N ASN A 114 -2.36 4.04 -1.51
CA ASN A 114 -3.34 2.98 -1.54
C ASN A 114 -4.71 3.50 -1.97
N ALA A 115 -5.18 4.64 -1.45
CA ALA A 115 -6.44 5.24 -1.86
C ALA A 115 -6.46 5.59 -3.37
N VAL A 116 -5.36 6.15 -3.89
CA VAL A 116 -5.21 6.43 -5.33
C VAL A 116 -5.29 5.15 -6.15
N TRP A 117 -4.58 4.09 -5.74
CA TRP A 117 -4.62 2.81 -6.43
C TRP A 117 -5.99 2.14 -6.37
N THR A 118 -6.69 2.21 -5.24
CA THR A 118 -8.06 1.71 -5.11
C THR A 118 -8.98 2.38 -6.12
N ALA A 119 -8.89 3.71 -6.25
CA ALA A 119 -9.68 4.44 -7.23
C ALA A 119 -9.36 3.98 -8.67
N GLN A 120 -8.08 3.80 -9.00
CA GLN A 120 -7.68 3.30 -10.31
C GLN A 120 -8.16 1.86 -10.58
N ILE A 121 -8.05 0.97 -9.59
CA ILE A 121 -8.54 -0.41 -9.69
C ILE A 121 -10.06 -0.41 -9.91
N ALA A 122 -10.81 0.42 -9.18
CA ALA A 122 -12.25 0.56 -9.36
C ALA A 122 -12.63 1.07 -10.75
N LEU A 123 -11.93 2.09 -11.27
CA LEU A 123 -12.16 2.62 -12.62
C LEU A 123 -11.86 1.59 -13.71
N LEU A 124 -10.76 0.84 -13.57
CA LEU A 124 -10.39 -0.24 -14.50
C LEU A 124 -11.38 -1.40 -14.43
N GLY A 125 -11.78 -1.82 -13.23
CA GLY A 125 -12.79 -2.86 -13.01
C GLY A 125 -14.13 -2.49 -13.64
N LYS A 126 -14.59 -1.24 -13.43
CA LYS A 126 -15.80 -0.70 -14.08
C LYS A 126 -15.69 -0.79 -15.61
N LYS A 127 -14.55 -0.41 -16.19
CA LYS A 127 -14.33 -0.50 -17.64
C LYS A 127 -14.33 -1.95 -18.14
N MET A 128 -13.81 -2.90 -17.36
CA MET A 128 -13.83 -4.33 -17.75
C MET A 128 -15.23 -4.92 -17.71
N LEU A 129 -16.06 -4.52 -16.73
CA LEU A 129 -17.43 -5.02 -16.57
C LEU A 129 -18.43 -4.35 -17.52
N LEU A 130 -18.28 -3.04 -17.77
CA LEU A 130 -19.24 -2.23 -18.54
C LEU A 130 -18.74 -1.84 -19.93
N GLY A 131 -17.46 -2.05 -20.24
CA GLY A 131 -16.88 -1.75 -21.54
C GLY A 131 -17.44 -2.70 -22.59
N LYS A 132 -18.35 -2.20 -23.43
CA LYS A 132 -18.89 -2.91 -24.58
C LYS A 132 -17.75 -3.60 -25.34
N LYS A 133 -17.81 -4.93 -25.48
CA LYS A 133 -17.04 -5.64 -26.50
C LYS A 133 -17.29 -4.89 -27.81
N LYS A 134 -16.27 -4.25 -28.39
CA LYS A 134 -16.36 -3.84 -29.79
C LYS A 134 -16.58 -5.15 -30.55
N ALA A 135 -17.79 -5.34 -31.07
CA ALA A 135 -18.07 -6.38 -32.04
C ALA A 135 -17.03 -6.19 -33.15
N LYS A 136 -16.21 -7.22 -33.40
CA LYS A 136 -15.45 -7.29 -34.65
C LYS A 136 -16.51 -7.37 -35.74
N VAL A 137 -16.68 -6.26 -36.47
CA VAL A 137 -17.32 -6.25 -37.79
C VAL A 137 -16.36 -6.90 -38.75
#